data_AF-A0A1V6GHZ3-F1
#
_entry.id   AF-A0A1V6GHZ3-F1
#
_cell.length_a   1.000
_cell.length_b   1.000
_cell.length_c   1.000
_cell.angle_alpha   90.00
_cell.angle_beta   90.00
_cell.angle_gamma   90.00
#
_symmetry.space_group_name_H-M   'P 1'
#
loop_
_entity.id
_entity.type
_entity.pdbx_description
1 polymer ?
#
loop_
_entity_poly.entity_id
_entity_poly.type
_entity_poly.pdbx_seq_one_letter_code
_entity_poly.pdbx_strand_id
1 'polypeptide(L)'
;MRAGVSALTVATTGTGMLLTRRGVSRGVAVMTPRAEGGAVSGVAQDVRLRLPLVLFMSVRVAAEMAGQLLDEGWDAATPAAAAFNAGADDEQVVRTTLGGLRAGALAALDTDAPGLLVIGEAAACGFRRDTGALRGCRVLVTCSEALLEKAAARIIDFGGVPLLRPLIRLTPCAAAAAAVERLAAYDWLVLTSPSAVHFLMAMARDSRLDWRRMPRLMACGPGSAAACESHGFTPELTPPMAYSAEGLAAVLRECDFAGQSVLRLRSEKAGPLLAEVLRAQGAQVDDVQLYANEPISYPHLPVFDAVFFASASAVEAFAAQAGGAALAGKTVVTIGNPTTAALAAHGCAPDVVAAESTVDGAIEALAREMLNRGMV
;
A
#
# COMPACT_ATOMS: atom_id res chain seq x y z
N MET A 1 -0.03 -14.94 -13.42
CA MET A 1 0.34 -13.87 -14.38
C MET A 1 0.48 -12.58 -13.60
N ARG A 2 1.60 -11.86 -13.73
CA ARG A 2 1.68 -10.47 -13.23
C ARG A 2 0.91 -9.56 -14.21
N ALA A 3 0.24 -8.53 -13.70
CA ALA A 3 -0.39 -7.53 -14.57
C ALA A 3 0.70 -6.83 -15.40
N GLY A 4 0.65 -6.99 -16.73
CA GLY A 4 1.50 -6.28 -17.67
C GLY A 4 0.65 -5.31 -18.47
N VAL A 5 1.16 -4.10 -18.73
CA VAL A 5 0.51 -3.16 -19.66
C VAL A 5 0.78 -3.66 -21.08
N SER A 6 -0.27 -3.80 -21.90
CA SER A 6 -0.14 -4.27 -23.29
C SER A 6 0.83 -3.38 -24.08
N ALA A 7 1.71 -4.00 -24.86
CA ALA A 7 2.61 -3.28 -25.77
C ALA A 7 1.84 -2.37 -26.74
N LEU A 8 0.61 -2.73 -27.09
CA LEU A 8 -0.30 -1.87 -27.86
C LEU A 8 -0.50 -0.52 -27.16
N THR A 9 -0.89 -0.56 -25.88
CA THR A 9 -1.18 0.64 -25.07
C THR A 9 0.06 1.50 -24.89
N VAL A 10 1.23 0.89 -24.67
CA VAL A 10 2.49 1.63 -24.51
C VAL A 10 2.92 2.27 -25.84
N ALA A 11 2.90 1.51 -26.94
CA ALA A 11 3.34 1.98 -28.25
C ALA A 11 2.49 3.13 -28.77
N THR A 12 1.19 3.14 -28.52
CA THR A 12 0.29 4.18 -29.04
C THR A 12 0.30 5.45 -28.20
N THR A 13 0.49 5.32 -26.89
CA THR A 13 0.49 6.46 -25.96
C THR A 13 1.74 7.33 -26.15
N GLY A 14 2.93 6.72 -26.26
CA GLY A 14 4.18 7.48 -26.40
C GLY A 14 4.44 8.08 -27.78
N THR A 15 3.74 7.61 -28.81
CA THR A 15 3.95 8.02 -30.22
C THR A 15 2.84 8.91 -30.77
N GLY A 16 1.72 9.05 -30.06
CA GLY A 16 0.54 9.78 -30.55
C GLY A 16 -0.29 9.02 -31.58
N MET A 17 -0.01 7.74 -31.84
CA MET A 17 -0.79 6.86 -32.72
C MET A 17 -2.11 6.44 -32.06
N LEU A 18 -3.03 7.39 -31.87
CA LEU A 18 -4.35 7.13 -31.28
C LEU A 18 -5.21 6.28 -32.24
N LEU A 19 -5.42 5.01 -31.86
CA LEU A 19 -6.09 4.02 -32.71
C LEU A 19 -7.59 4.29 -32.87
N THR A 20 -8.19 4.99 -31.91
CA THR A 20 -9.55 5.54 -31.99
C THR A 20 -9.46 7.06 -32.00
N ARG A 21 -9.95 7.69 -33.09
CA ARG A 21 -9.91 9.14 -33.26
C ARG A 21 -11.21 9.61 -33.89
N ARG A 22 -11.86 10.60 -33.26
CA ARG A 22 -13.12 11.18 -33.75
C ARG A 22 -12.95 11.66 -35.19
N GLY A 23 -13.85 11.21 -36.08
CA GLY A 23 -13.82 11.52 -37.52
C GLY A 23 -12.82 10.71 -38.35
N VAL A 24 -12.03 9.82 -37.74
CA VAL A 24 -11.03 8.99 -38.43
C VAL A 24 -11.31 7.50 -38.23
N SER A 25 -11.42 7.05 -36.99
CA SER A 25 -11.64 5.63 -36.65
C SER A 25 -12.50 5.50 -35.40
N ARG A 26 -13.51 4.62 -35.47
CA ARG A 26 -14.46 4.34 -34.38
C ARG A 26 -14.07 3.12 -33.52
N GLY A 27 -13.04 2.38 -33.91
CA GLY A 27 -12.61 1.16 -33.25
C GLY A 27 -11.29 0.65 -33.80
N VAL A 28 -10.78 -0.41 -33.18
CA VAL A 28 -9.56 -1.11 -33.58
C VAL A 28 -9.73 -2.60 -33.36
N ALA A 29 -9.23 -3.42 -34.29
CA ALA A 29 -9.10 -4.86 -34.12
C ALA A 29 -7.64 -5.20 -33.83
N VAL A 30 -7.39 -5.90 -32.73
CA VAL A 30 -6.04 -6.30 -32.29
C VAL A 30 -5.97 -7.81 -32.37
N MET A 31 -5.03 -8.34 -33.15
CA MET A 31 -4.91 -9.76 -33.43
C MET A 31 -3.44 -10.17 -33.57
N THR A 32 -3.15 -11.43 -33.25
CA THR A 32 -1.85 -12.05 -33.57
C THR A 32 -2.04 -12.99 -34.76
N PRO A 33 -1.36 -12.78 -35.89
CA PRO A 33 -1.45 -13.67 -37.05
C PRO A 33 -0.56 -14.91 -36.88
N ARG A 34 -0.20 -15.28 -35.64
CA ARG A 34 0.57 -16.49 -35.33
C ARG A 34 -0.30 -17.45 -34.53
N ALA A 35 -0.49 -18.65 -35.05
CA ALA A 35 -1.10 -19.77 -34.36
C ALA A 35 -0.07 -20.46 -33.44
N GLU A 36 -0.59 -21.32 -32.56
CA GLU A 36 0.23 -22.22 -31.75
C GLU A 36 1.17 -23.05 -32.65
N GLY A 37 2.43 -23.19 -32.26
CA GLY A 37 3.46 -23.84 -33.09
C GLY A 37 4.07 -22.96 -34.20
N GLY A 38 3.71 -21.68 -34.29
CA GLY A 38 4.37 -20.69 -35.16
C GLY A 38 3.83 -20.62 -36.59
N ALA A 39 2.76 -21.35 -36.91
CA ALA A 39 2.07 -21.23 -38.17
C ALA A 39 1.39 -19.85 -38.31
N VAL A 40 1.20 -19.39 -39.55
CA VAL A 40 0.46 -18.15 -39.81
C VAL A 40 -1.03 -18.41 -39.73
N SER A 41 -1.74 -17.64 -38.88
CA SER A 41 -3.20 -17.62 -38.83
C SER A 41 -3.74 -16.51 -39.73
N GLY A 42 -4.88 -16.77 -40.39
CA GLY A 42 -5.53 -15.81 -41.27
C GLY A 42 -6.20 -14.67 -40.51
N VAL A 43 -6.29 -13.49 -41.15
CA VAL A 43 -6.96 -12.28 -40.63
C VAL A 43 -8.34 -12.06 -41.28
N ALA A 44 -9.01 -13.16 -41.64
CA ALA A 44 -10.24 -13.16 -42.42
C ALA A 44 -11.41 -12.47 -41.68
N GLN A 45 -12.47 -12.11 -42.41
CA GLN A 45 -13.60 -11.33 -41.87
C GLN A 45 -14.36 -12.09 -40.77
N ASP A 46 -14.58 -13.38 -40.96
CA ASP A 46 -15.17 -14.30 -39.99
C ASP A 46 -14.34 -14.40 -38.70
N VAL A 47 -13.01 -14.39 -38.81
CA VAL A 47 -12.10 -14.35 -37.65
C VAL A 47 -12.22 -13.02 -36.91
N ARG A 48 -12.30 -11.90 -37.64
CA ARG A 48 -12.46 -10.55 -37.07
C ARG A 48 -13.79 -10.38 -36.34
N LEU A 49 -14.87 -11.00 -36.83
CA LEU A 49 -16.20 -10.96 -36.23
C LEU A 49 -16.30 -11.80 -34.95
N ARG A 50 -15.31 -12.66 -34.65
CA ARG A 50 -15.26 -13.49 -33.44
C ARG A 50 -14.26 -12.99 -32.39
N LEU A 51 -13.62 -11.84 -32.63
CA LEU A 51 -12.74 -11.22 -31.64
C LEU A 51 -13.55 -10.65 -30.47
N PRO A 52 -12.96 -10.59 -29.26
CA PRO A 52 -13.60 -9.89 -28.15
C PRO A 52 -13.88 -8.43 -28.53
N LEU A 53 -15.12 -8.00 -28.29
CA LEU A 53 -15.53 -6.61 -28.50
C LEU A 53 -15.34 -5.84 -27.21
N VAL A 54 -14.62 -4.72 -27.29
CA VAL A 54 -14.41 -3.81 -26.16
C VAL A 54 -15.04 -2.47 -26.51
N LEU A 55 -16.02 -2.03 -25.72
CA LEU A 55 -16.86 -0.89 -26.00
C LEU A 55 -16.75 0.11 -24.84
N PHE A 56 -16.41 1.35 -25.17
CA PHE A 56 -16.37 2.45 -24.21
C PHE A 56 -17.76 3.08 -24.08
N MET A 57 -18.12 3.49 -22.85
CA MET A 57 -19.33 4.29 -22.57
C MET A 57 -20.64 3.65 -23.06
N SER A 58 -20.68 2.33 -23.20
CA SER A 58 -21.81 1.62 -23.79
C SER A 58 -22.80 1.06 -22.76
N VAL A 59 -22.55 1.23 -21.47
CA VAL A 59 -23.32 0.58 -20.39
C VAL A 59 -24.81 0.88 -20.46
N ARG A 60 -25.20 2.15 -20.73
CA ARG A 60 -26.61 2.56 -20.85
C ARG A 60 -27.32 1.99 -22.09
N VAL A 61 -26.56 1.69 -23.14
CA VAL A 61 -27.08 1.12 -24.40
C VAL A 61 -26.74 -0.37 -24.52
N ALA A 62 -26.21 -0.99 -23.46
CA ALA A 62 -25.69 -2.35 -23.50
C ALA A 62 -26.78 -3.37 -23.85
N ALA A 63 -28.01 -3.18 -23.37
CA ALA A 63 -29.14 -4.07 -23.69
C ALA A 63 -29.60 -3.95 -25.15
N GLU A 64 -29.52 -2.76 -25.74
CA GLU A 64 -29.82 -2.53 -27.16
C GLU A 64 -28.74 -3.13 -28.05
N MET A 65 -27.47 -2.83 -27.74
CA MET A 65 -26.31 -3.38 -28.46
C MET A 65 -26.24 -4.91 -28.37
N ALA A 66 -26.54 -5.48 -27.21
CA ALA A 66 -26.62 -6.92 -27.05
C ALA A 66 -27.71 -7.52 -27.94
N GLY A 67 -28.85 -6.85 -28.10
CA GLY A 67 -29.91 -7.24 -29.04
C GLY A 67 -29.41 -7.31 -30.48
N GLN A 68 -28.72 -6.25 -30.94
CA GLN A 68 -28.15 -6.20 -32.29
C GLN A 68 -27.16 -7.35 -32.54
N LEU A 69 -26.27 -7.64 -31.60
CA LEU A 69 -25.31 -8.74 -31.73
C LEU A 69 -26.00 -10.11 -31.75
N LEU A 70 -27.06 -10.31 -30.96
CA LEU A 70 -27.87 -11.52 -30.99
C LEU A 70 -28.59 -11.69 -32.34
N ASP A 71 -29.15 -10.61 -32.89
CA ASP A 71 -29.80 -10.61 -34.20
C ASP A 71 -28.81 -10.91 -35.34
N GLU A 72 -27.54 -10.53 -35.17
CA GLU A 72 -26.42 -10.88 -36.05
C GLU A 72 -25.91 -12.33 -35.88
N GLY A 73 -26.51 -13.10 -34.96
CA GLY A 73 -26.24 -14.53 -34.77
C GLY A 73 -25.19 -14.87 -33.70
N TRP A 74 -24.84 -13.94 -32.81
CA TRP A 74 -24.01 -14.25 -31.64
C TRP A 74 -24.76 -15.14 -30.65
N ASP A 75 -24.04 -16.01 -29.96
CA ASP A 75 -24.63 -16.87 -28.93
C ASP A 75 -25.01 -16.04 -27.69
N ALA A 76 -26.21 -16.24 -27.16
CA ALA A 76 -26.66 -15.62 -25.92
C ALA A 76 -25.82 -16.03 -24.69
N ALA A 77 -25.15 -17.19 -24.76
CA ALA A 77 -24.22 -17.65 -23.74
C ALA A 77 -22.84 -16.96 -23.80
N THR A 78 -22.56 -16.18 -24.85
CA THR A 78 -21.27 -15.48 -25.02
C THR A 78 -20.95 -14.67 -23.76
N PRO A 79 -19.79 -14.88 -23.11
CA PRO A 79 -19.44 -14.15 -21.90
C PRO A 79 -19.38 -12.64 -22.14
N ALA A 80 -19.81 -11.88 -21.13
CA ALA A 80 -19.67 -10.43 -21.15
C ALA A 80 -19.37 -9.88 -19.75
N ALA A 81 -18.66 -8.75 -19.69
CA ALA A 81 -18.33 -8.10 -18.44
C ALA A 81 -18.29 -6.59 -18.60
N ALA A 82 -18.84 -5.87 -17.63
CA ALA A 82 -18.70 -4.42 -17.53
C ALA A 82 -17.76 -4.10 -16.36
N ALA A 83 -16.69 -3.37 -16.64
CA ALA A 83 -15.74 -2.87 -15.65
C ALA A 83 -15.91 -1.36 -15.47
N PHE A 84 -16.02 -0.93 -14.21
CA PHE A 84 -16.20 0.46 -13.80
C PHE A 84 -15.06 0.86 -12.87
N ASN A 85 -14.62 2.11 -12.96
CA ASN A 85 -13.53 2.67 -12.14
C ASN A 85 -12.30 1.73 -12.11
N ALA A 86 -11.96 1.14 -13.26
CA ALA A 86 -10.89 0.16 -13.36
C ALA A 86 -9.56 0.73 -12.87
N GLY A 87 -8.91 0.03 -11.94
CA GLY A 87 -7.69 0.46 -11.27
C GLY A 87 -7.88 1.39 -10.06
N ALA A 88 -9.10 1.80 -9.73
CA ALA A 88 -9.39 2.59 -8.53
C ALA A 88 -9.81 1.69 -7.34
N ASP A 89 -9.86 2.28 -6.14
CA ASP A 89 -10.25 1.59 -4.90
C ASP A 89 -11.68 1.02 -4.98
N ASP A 90 -12.58 1.68 -5.71
CA ASP A 90 -13.98 1.32 -5.90
C ASP A 90 -14.22 0.61 -7.25
N GLU A 91 -13.19 -0.02 -7.82
CA GLU A 91 -13.33 -0.83 -9.03
C GLU A 91 -14.44 -1.88 -8.86
N GLN A 92 -15.35 -1.90 -9.83
CA GLN A 92 -16.43 -2.87 -9.89
C GLN A 92 -16.41 -3.59 -11.23
N VAL A 93 -16.52 -4.91 -11.19
CA VAL A 93 -16.63 -5.74 -12.40
C VAL A 93 -17.89 -6.58 -12.30
N VAL A 94 -18.86 -6.31 -13.18
CA VAL A 94 -20.09 -7.10 -13.30
C VAL A 94 -19.92 -8.07 -14.46
N ARG A 95 -19.92 -9.37 -14.14
CA ARG A 95 -19.83 -10.44 -15.14
C ARG A 95 -21.21 -11.02 -15.42
N THR A 96 -21.46 -11.30 -16.69
CA THR A 96 -22.74 -11.78 -17.20
C THR A 96 -22.52 -12.45 -18.57
N THR A 97 -23.57 -12.62 -19.35
CA THR A 97 -23.53 -13.07 -20.75
C THR A 97 -24.20 -12.04 -21.66
N LEU A 98 -24.07 -12.21 -22.97
CA LEU A 98 -24.75 -11.37 -23.95
C LEU A 98 -26.27 -11.38 -23.75
N GLY A 99 -26.87 -12.56 -23.47
CA GLY A 99 -28.27 -12.68 -23.10
C GLY A 99 -28.60 -11.96 -21.79
N GLY A 100 -27.72 -12.03 -20.80
CA GLY A 100 -27.86 -11.30 -19.54
C GLY A 100 -27.81 -9.77 -19.72
N LEU A 101 -26.93 -9.27 -20.58
CA LEU A 101 -26.91 -7.85 -20.96
C LEU A 101 -28.23 -7.43 -21.60
N ARG A 102 -28.75 -8.23 -22.54
CA ARG A 102 -30.06 -7.98 -23.17
C ARG A 102 -31.20 -7.93 -22.15
N ALA A 103 -31.14 -8.78 -21.13
CA ALA A 103 -32.11 -8.82 -20.03
C ALA A 103 -31.94 -7.69 -19.00
N GLY A 104 -30.94 -6.82 -19.16
CA GLY A 104 -30.72 -5.67 -18.27
C GLY A 104 -29.85 -5.97 -17.05
N ALA A 105 -28.90 -6.92 -17.13
CA ALA A 105 -27.99 -7.24 -16.01
C ALA A 105 -27.20 -6.03 -15.46
N LEU A 106 -27.07 -4.94 -16.23
CA LEU A 106 -26.42 -3.71 -15.81
C LEU A 106 -27.40 -2.61 -15.33
N ALA A 107 -28.72 -2.84 -15.42
CA ALA A 107 -29.72 -1.82 -15.12
C ALA A 107 -29.80 -1.46 -13.62
N ALA A 108 -29.38 -2.37 -12.74
CA ALA A 108 -29.31 -2.14 -11.30
C ALA A 108 -28.07 -1.34 -10.85
N LEU A 109 -27.13 -1.07 -11.77
CA LEU A 109 -25.97 -0.24 -11.48
C LEU A 109 -26.38 1.23 -11.53
N ASP A 110 -26.60 1.81 -10.36
CA ASP A 110 -26.82 3.24 -10.18
C ASP A 110 -25.49 3.99 -10.35
N THR A 111 -25.00 4.07 -11.60
CA THR A 111 -23.72 4.72 -11.87
C THR A 111 -23.74 5.51 -13.18
N ASP A 112 -23.37 6.77 -13.07
CA ASP A 112 -22.99 7.64 -14.20
C ASP A 112 -21.54 7.44 -14.61
N ALA A 113 -20.80 6.55 -13.93
CA ALA A 113 -19.39 6.32 -14.20
C ALA A 113 -19.18 5.69 -15.58
N PRO A 114 -18.17 6.15 -16.35
CA PRO A 114 -17.82 5.53 -17.61
C PRO A 114 -17.36 4.09 -17.38
N GLY A 115 -18.13 3.13 -17.88
CA GLY A 115 -17.77 1.72 -17.87
C GLY A 115 -17.17 1.24 -19.20
N LEU A 116 -16.34 0.21 -19.11
CA LEU A 116 -15.82 -0.55 -20.23
C LEU A 116 -16.57 -1.88 -20.34
N LEU A 117 -17.26 -2.10 -21.46
CA LEU A 117 -17.94 -3.36 -21.74
C LEU A 117 -17.04 -4.25 -22.59
N VAL A 118 -16.81 -5.48 -22.13
CA VAL A 118 -16.03 -6.51 -22.81
C VAL A 118 -16.98 -7.66 -23.14
N ILE A 119 -17.08 -8.07 -24.40
CA ILE A 119 -17.93 -9.16 -24.87
C ILE A 119 -17.06 -10.18 -25.60
N GLY A 120 -17.26 -11.47 -25.32
CA GLY A 120 -16.48 -12.59 -25.83
C GLY A 120 -15.72 -13.32 -24.72
N GLU A 121 -15.08 -14.44 -25.06
CA GLU A 121 -14.46 -15.37 -24.09
C GLU A 121 -13.50 -14.70 -23.08
N ALA A 122 -12.79 -13.65 -23.48
CA ALA A 122 -11.91 -12.90 -22.58
C ALA A 122 -12.66 -12.31 -21.37
N ALA A 123 -13.96 -12.02 -21.49
CA ALA A 123 -14.81 -11.54 -20.41
C ALA A 123 -15.11 -12.62 -19.35
N ALA A 124 -14.82 -13.90 -19.61
CA ALA A 124 -14.83 -14.95 -18.58
C ALA A 124 -13.51 -15.02 -17.79
N CYS A 125 -12.42 -14.48 -18.33
CA CYS A 125 -11.11 -14.54 -17.70
C CYS A 125 -10.93 -13.46 -16.61
N GLY A 126 -10.11 -13.75 -15.61
CA GLY A 126 -9.75 -12.80 -14.57
C GLY A 126 -8.65 -13.34 -13.66
N PHE A 127 -8.00 -12.43 -12.93
CA PHE A 127 -7.13 -12.83 -11.83
C PHE A 127 -7.99 -13.35 -10.69
N ARG A 128 -7.62 -14.52 -10.16
CA ARG A 128 -8.19 -15.05 -8.92
C ARG A 128 -7.84 -14.06 -7.80
N ARG A 129 -8.86 -13.50 -7.13
CA ARG A 129 -8.69 -12.65 -5.94
C ARG A 129 -8.94 -13.42 -4.64
N ASP A 130 -9.52 -14.61 -4.73
CA ASP A 130 -9.82 -15.53 -3.63
C ASP A 130 -8.62 -16.41 -3.23
N THR A 131 -7.46 -16.21 -3.83
CA THR A 131 -6.23 -16.95 -3.51
C THR A 131 -5.39 -16.22 -2.47
N GLY A 132 -4.63 -16.97 -1.68
CA GLY A 132 -3.81 -16.42 -0.59
C GLY A 132 -4.54 -16.39 0.75
N ALA A 133 -3.86 -15.90 1.78
CA ALA A 133 -4.39 -15.86 3.14
C ALA A 133 -5.47 -14.78 3.32
N LEU A 134 -5.36 -13.66 2.60
CA LEU A 134 -6.28 -12.55 2.68
C LEU A 134 -7.46 -12.67 1.71
N ARG A 135 -7.40 -13.53 0.68
CA ARG A 135 -8.52 -13.84 -0.24
C ARG A 135 -9.28 -12.62 -0.77
N GLY A 136 -8.57 -11.56 -1.12
CA GLY A 136 -9.14 -10.33 -1.69
C GLY A 136 -9.62 -9.34 -0.64
N CYS A 137 -9.38 -9.60 0.66
CA CYS A 137 -9.67 -8.69 1.76
C CYS A 137 -9.08 -7.31 1.48
N ARG A 138 -9.93 -6.29 1.59
CA ARG A 138 -9.60 -4.89 1.39
C ARG A 138 -9.07 -4.32 2.70
N VAL A 139 -7.76 -4.07 2.75
CA VAL A 139 -7.06 -3.64 3.97
C VAL A 139 -6.80 -2.14 3.90
N LEU A 140 -7.44 -1.36 4.77
CA LEU A 140 -7.14 0.05 4.96
C LEU A 140 -5.76 0.20 5.63
N VAL A 141 -4.83 0.81 4.91
CA VAL A 141 -3.46 1.01 5.37
C VAL A 141 -3.30 2.44 5.86
N THR A 142 -3.14 2.61 7.18
CA THR A 142 -3.10 3.93 7.85
C THR A 142 -1.71 4.40 8.24
N CYS A 143 -0.66 3.66 7.84
CA CYS A 143 0.71 3.97 8.20
C CYS A 143 1.24 5.26 7.54
N SER A 144 2.39 5.74 8.00
CA SER A 144 3.06 6.89 7.37
C SER A 144 3.41 6.59 5.91
N GLU A 145 3.55 7.64 5.09
CA GLU A 145 3.91 7.52 3.67
C GLU A 145 5.16 6.64 3.45
N ALA A 146 6.14 6.73 4.36
CA ALA A 146 7.37 5.94 4.34
C ALA A 146 7.18 4.42 4.46
N LEU A 147 6.04 3.95 4.98
CA LEU A 147 5.75 2.53 5.23
C LEU A 147 4.69 1.97 4.27
N LEU A 148 4.08 2.80 3.43
CA LEU A 148 2.97 2.40 2.57
C LEU A 148 3.37 1.33 1.56
N GLU A 149 4.49 1.54 0.85
CA GLU A 149 4.93 0.61 -0.19
C GLU A 149 5.18 -0.80 0.38
N LYS A 150 5.86 -0.88 1.53
CA LYS A 150 6.12 -2.14 2.21
C LYS A 150 4.81 -2.82 2.66
N ALA A 151 3.90 -2.08 3.28
CA ALA A 151 2.60 -2.61 3.69
C ALA A 151 1.77 -3.09 2.49
N ALA A 152 1.75 -2.31 1.41
CA ALA A 152 1.03 -2.62 0.19
C ALA A 152 1.56 -3.91 -0.45
N ALA A 153 2.88 -4.02 -0.61
CA ALA A 153 3.53 -5.21 -1.15
C ALA A 153 3.17 -6.44 -0.31
N ARG A 154 3.27 -6.35 1.02
CA ARG A 154 2.95 -7.48 1.89
C ARG A 154 1.50 -7.91 1.82
N ILE A 155 0.56 -6.96 1.75
CA ILE A 155 -0.87 -7.26 1.59
C ILE A 155 -1.12 -7.96 0.25
N ILE A 156 -0.49 -7.49 -0.83
CA ILE A 156 -0.59 -8.09 -2.17
C ILE A 156 -0.01 -9.51 -2.17
N ASP A 157 1.13 -9.74 -1.52
CA ASP A 157 1.76 -11.06 -1.42
C ASP A 157 0.86 -12.09 -0.74
N PHE A 158 0.01 -11.66 0.20
CA PHE A 158 -1.00 -12.50 0.85
C PHE A 158 -2.34 -12.55 0.11
N GLY A 159 -2.44 -11.94 -1.07
CA GLY A 159 -3.65 -11.94 -1.90
C GLY A 159 -4.72 -10.93 -1.46
N GLY A 160 -4.36 -9.92 -0.68
CA GLY A 160 -5.25 -8.84 -0.27
C GLY A 160 -5.22 -7.63 -1.22
N VAL A 161 -6.10 -6.67 -0.98
CA VAL A 161 -6.18 -5.39 -1.71
C VAL A 161 -5.81 -4.25 -0.76
N PRO A 162 -4.63 -3.61 -0.91
CA PRO A 162 -4.25 -2.51 -0.03
C PRO A 162 -4.96 -1.22 -0.44
N LEU A 163 -5.65 -0.60 0.51
CA LEU A 163 -6.29 0.71 0.37
C LEU A 163 -5.43 1.76 1.08
N LEU A 164 -4.59 2.45 0.32
CA LEU A 164 -3.58 3.36 0.87
C LEU A 164 -4.23 4.68 1.33
N ARG A 165 -4.30 4.89 2.64
CA ARG A 165 -4.79 6.11 3.27
C ARG A 165 -3.88 6.47 4.44
N PRO A 166 -2.66 6.97 4.17
CA PRO A 166 -1.80 7.45 5.25
C PRO A 166 -2.56 8.48 6.08
N LEU A 167 -2.69 8.24 7.38
CA LEU A 167 -3.40 9.18 8.26
C LEU A 167 -2.45 10.17 8.92
N ILE A 168 -1.14 9.98 8.73
CA ILE A 168 -0.09 10.83 9.29
C ILE A 168 0.92 11.16 8.20
N ARG A 169 1.13 12.47 7.98
CA ARG A 169 2.27 13.02 7.27
C ARG A 169 3.39 13.32 8.25
N LEU A 170 4.63 13.07 7.83
CA LEU A 170 5.81 13.46 8.59
C LEU A 170 6.36 14.75 7.96
N THR A 171 6.46 15.83 8.74
CA THR A 171 6.99 17.11 8.28
C THR A 171 8.30 17.41 9.01
N PRO A 172 9.37 17.83 8.32
CA PRO A 172 10.66 18.02 8.96
C PRO A 172 10.59 19.18 9.96
N CYS A 173 11.20 19.00 11.13
CA CYS A 173 11.35 20.09 12.09
C CYS A 173 12.51 21.02 11.68
N ALA A 174 12.42 22.32 11.99
CA ALA A 174 13.43 23.30 11.60
C ALA A 174 14.85 22.94 12.07
N ALA A 175 15.00 22.41 13.29
CA ALA A 175 16.28 21.99 13.84
C ALA A 175 16.87 20.72 13.20
N ALA A 176 16.04 19.93 12.50
CA ALA A 176 16.45 18.65 11.95
C ALA A 176 17.43 18.83 10.78
N ALA A 177 17.20 19.78 9.89
CA ALA A 177 18.07 20.02 8.72
C ALA A 177 19.52 20.34 9.16
N ALA A 178 19.67 21.29 10.10
CA ALA A 178 20.99 21.67 10.62
C ALA A 178 21.69 20.55 11.42
N ALA A 179 20.93 19.64 12.03
CA ALA A 179 21.48 18.46 12.69
C ALA A 179 21.99 17.44 11.67
N VAL A 180 21.21 17.18 10.60
CA VAL A 180 21.55 16.25 9.53
C VAL A 180 22.76 16.73 8.71
N GLU A 181 22.89 18.03 8.44
CA GLU A 181 24.09 18.56 7.77
C GLU A 181 25.38 18.33 8.56
N ARG A 182 25.29 18.26 9.90
CA ARG A 182 26.41 18.04 10.81
C ARG A 182 26.57 16.58 11.24
N LEU A 183 25.88 15.64 10.59
CA LEU A 183 25.87 14.22 10.98
C LEU A 183 27.28 13.66 11.17
N ALA A 184 28.21 14.02 10.27
CA ALA A 184 29.59 13.55 10.25
C ALA A 184 30.48 14.10 11.38
N ALA A 185 29.95 14.97 12.23
CA ALA A 185 30.64 15.50 13.40
C ALA A 185 30.36 14.67 14.67
N TYR A 186 29.39 13.76 14.64
CA TYR A 186 29.03 12.92 15.78
C TYR A 186 29.75 11.56 15.73
N ASP A 187 29.96 10.96 16.90
CA ASP A 187 30.46 9.59 17.02
C ASP A 187 29.34 8.55 16.89
N TRP A 188 28.14 8.93 17.34
CA TRP A 188 26.95 8.09 17.32
C TRP A 188 25.70 8.82 16.85
N LEU A 189 24.81 8.05 16.21
CA LEU A 189 23.48 8.44 15.82
C LEU A 189 22.46 7.44 16.36
N VAL A 190 21.46 7.93 17.10
CA VAL A 190 20.38 7.11 17.66
C VAL A 190 19.11 7.27 16.83
N LEU A 191 18.64 6.15 16.27
CA LEU A 191 17.39 6.07 15.48
C LEU A 191 16.45 5.03 16.10
N THR A 192 15.34 5.49 16.66
CA THR A 192 14.46 4.63 17.47
C THR A 192 13.26 4.07 16.74
N SER A 193 13.01 4.46 15.48
CA SER A 193 11.88 3.94 14.68
C SER A 193 12.24 3.78 13.21
N PRO A 194 11.59 2.85 12.47
CA PRO A 194 11.74 2.72 11.02
C PRO A 194 11.46 4.04 10.30
N SER A 195 10.40 4.75 10.70
CA SER A 195 10.03 6.04 10.13
C SER A 195 11.15 7.08 10.26
N ALA A 196 11.86 7.14 11.40
CA ALA A 196 13.00 8.03 11.57
C ALA A 196 14.16 7.69 10.62
N VAL A 197 14.42 6.41 10.39
CA VAL A 197 15.43 5.97 9.41
C VAL A 197 15.04 6.42 8.01
N HIS A 198 13.86 6.04 7.53
CA HIS A 198 13.41 6.40 6.18
C HIS A 198 13.36 7.92 5.97
N PHE A 199 12.92 8.67 6.98
CA PHE A 199 12.83 10.12 6.93
C PHE A 199 14.21 10.78 6.88
N LEU A 200 15.15 10.35 7.73
CA LEU A 200 16.55 10.81 7.67
C LEU A 200 17.16 10.55 6.29
N MET A 201 16.97 9.34 5.76
CA MET A 201 17.52 8.95 4.46
C MET A 201 16.94 9.80 3.32
N ALA A 202 15.65 10.12 3.38
CA ALA A 202 15.02 11.04 2.44
C ALA A 202 15.63 12.44 2.54
N MET A 203 15.80 12.99 3.75
CA MET A 203 16.45 14.30 3.95
C MET A 203 17.89 14.32 3.44
N ALA A 204 18.66 13.27 3.73
CA ALA A 204 20.09 13.22 3.39
C ALA A 204 20.38 13.05 1.89
N ARG A 205 19.44 12.47 1.12
CA ARG A 205 19.53 12.41 -0.35
C ARG A 205 19.63 13.81 -0.96
N ASP A 206 18.95 14.79 -0.36
CA ASP A 206 18.94 16.17 -0.85
C ASP A 206 20.20 16.94 -0.43
N SER A 207 20.89 16.49 0.64
CA SER A 207 22.01 17.21 1.26
C SER A 207 23.42 16.83 0.76
N ARG A 208 23.55 15.92 -0.23
CA ARG A 208 24.85 15.36 -0.70
C ARG A 208 25.77 14.88 0.44
N LEU A 209 25.20 14.25 1.47
CA LEU A 209 25.97 13.75 2.60
C LEU A 209 27.00 12.70 2.17
N ASP A 210 28.22 12.77 2.71
CA ASP A 210 29.22 11.71 2.52
C ASP A 210 28.98 10.57 3.50
N TRP A 211 28.29 9.54 3.04
CA TRP A 211 27.93 8.36 3.83
C TRP A 211 29.13 7.61 4.41
N ARG A 212 30.35 7.79 3.87
CA ARG A 212 31.57 7.17 4.43
C ARG A 212 31.96 7.77 5.78
N ARG A 213 31.40 8.92 6.12
CA ARG A 213 31.60 9.63 7.39
C ARG A 213 30.38 9.56 8.30
N MET A 214 29.50 8.57 8.08
CA MET A 214 28.35 8.39 8.95
C MET A 214 28.82 8.01 10.37
N PRO A 215 28.20 8.57 11.43
CA PRO A 215 28.39 8.09 12.80
C PRO A 215 27.97 6.62 12.94
N ARG A 216 28.46 5.97 13.99
CA ARG A 216 27.97 4.64 14.40
C ARG A 216 26.49 4.73 14.76
N LEU A 217 25.72 3.69 14.47
CA LEU A 217 24.29 3.65 14.58
C LEU A 217 23.84 2.85 15.80
N MET A 218 22.89 3.45 16.54
CA MET A 218 22.11 2.74 17.54
C MET A 218 20.67 2.61 17.05
N ALA A 219 20.13 1.40 17.09
CA ALA A 219 18.73 1.13 16.77
C ALA A 219 18.01 0.45 17.94
N CYS A 220 16.75 0.84 18.15
CA CYS A 220 15.95 0.41 19.28
C CYS A 220 15.39 -1.02 19.15
N GLY A 221 15.29 -1.54 17.92
CA GLY A 221 14.69 -2.85 17.68
C GLY A 221 14.76 -3.31 16.23
N PRO A 222 14.27 -4.53 15.93
CA PRO A 222 14.39 -5.20 14.63
C PRO A 222 13.83 -4.38 13.48
N GLY A 223 12.70 -3.69 13.69
CA GLY A 223 12.11 -2.84 12.65
C GLY A 223 13.00 -1.68 12.24
N SER A 224 13.60 -0.99 13.22
CA SER A 224 14.52 0.13 12.97
C SER A 224 15.84 -0.37 12.37
N ALA A 225 16.34 -1.52 12.84
CA ALA A 225 17.55 -2.13 12.31
C ALA A 225 17.37 -2.57 10.84
N ALA A 226 16.29 -3.28 10.53
CA ALA A 226 15.95 -3.68 9.17
C ALA A 226 15.75 -2.46 8.24
N ALA A 227 15.21 -1.35 8.76
CA ALA A 227 15.12 -0.10 8.01
C ALA A 227 16.52 0.44 7.68
N CYS A 228 17.46 0.45 8.64
CA CYS A 228 18.85 0.85 8.37
C CYS A 228 19.50 -0.05 7.32
N GLU A 229 19.33 -1.37 7.46
CA GLU A 229 19.92 -2.36 6.56
C GLU A 229 19.39 -2.22 5.13
N SER A 230 18.12 -1.85 4.97
CA SER A 230 17.52 -1.57 3.65
C SER A 230 18.18 -0.39 2.91
N HIS A 231 18.86 0.50 3.63
CA HIS A 231 19.66 1.59 3.08
C HIS A 231 21.18 1.29 3.08
N GLY A 232 21.57 0.06 3.43
CA GLY A 232 22.97 -0.38 3.41
C GLY A 232 23.74 -0.11 4.70
N PHE A 233 23.07 0.18 5.82
CA PHE A 233 23.72 0.43 7.11
C PHE A 233 23.33 -0.60 8.16
N THR A 234 24.30 -1.19 8.84
CA THR A 234 24.07 -2.13 9.95
C THR A 234 24.28 -1.40 11.27
N PRO A 235 23.27 -1.31 12.16
CA PRO A 235 23.47 -0.72 13.47
C PRO A 235 24.49 -1.48 14.32
N GLU A 236 25.48 -0.77 14.85
CA GLU A 236 26.52 -1.33 15.72
C GLU A 236 26.00 -1.66 17.11
N LEU A 237 24.92 -1.00 17.54
CA LEU A 237 24.32 -1.24 18.85
C LEU A 237 22.79 -1.36 18.75
N THR A 238 22.30 -2.53 19.14
CA THR A 238 20.88 -2.82 19.30
C THR A 238 20.65 -3.62 20.59
N PRO A 239 19.52 -3.45 21.29
CA PRO A 239 19.25 -4.25 22.46
C PRO A 239 19.05 -5.74 22.10
N PRO A 240 19.62 -6.69 22.86
CA PRO A 240 19.49 -8.11 22.55
C PRO A 240 18.08 -8.66 22.80
N MET A 241 17.30 -7.97 23.64
CA MET A 241 15.92 -8.30 24.00
C MET A 241 15.20 -7.02 24.45
N ALA A 242 13.87 -7.09 24.52
CA ALA A 242 13.01 -5.94 24.82
C ALA A 242 13.29 -4.76 23.86
N TYR A 243 12.75 -4.87 22.64
CA TYR A 243 12.94 -3.94 21.52
C TYR A 243 12.23 -2.59 21.73
N SER A 244 12.59 -1.89 22.80
CA SER A 244 12.00 -0.65 23.28
C SER A 244 13.08 0.31 23.77
N ALA A 245 12.69 1.56 24.04
CA ALA A 245 13.61 2.57 24.55
C ALA A 245 14.22 2.13 25.89
N GLU A 246 13.47 1.39 26.69
CA GLU A 246 13.90 0.82 27.96
C GLU A 246 14.95 -0.29 27.78
N GLY A 247 14.77 -1.18 26.80
CA GLY A 247 15.75 -2.22 26.52
C GLY A 247 17.06 -1.66 25.95
N LEU A 248 16.97 -0.68 25.04
CA LEU A 248 18.15 0.04 24.58
C LEU A 248 18.83 0.79 25.75
N ALA A 249 18.07 1.46 26.62
CA ALA A 249 18.60 2.09 27.81
C ALA A 249 19.33 1.12 28.75
N ALA A 250 18.88 -0.13 28.88
CA ALA A 250 19.57 -1.14 29.68
C ALA A 250 20.96 -1.45 29.15
N VAL A 251 21.11 -1.63 27.82
CA VAL A 251 22.43 -1.84 27.19
C VAL A 251 23.32 -0.60 27.33
N LEU A 252 22.75 0.59 27.13
CA LEU A 252 23.51 1.83 27.23
C LEU A 252 24.08 2.07 28.63
N ARG A 253 23.39 1.62 29.70
CA ARG A 253 23.89 1.74 31.08
C ARG A 253 25.14 0.91 31.36
N GLU A 254 25.44 -0.09 30.54
CA GLU A 254 26.61 -0.97 30.68
C GLU A 254 27.81 -0.48 29.85
N CYS A 255 27.63 0.62 29.09
CA CYS A 255 28.63 1.17 28.18
C CYS A 255 29.13 2.52 28.69
N ASP A 256 30.44 2.77 28.53
CA ASP A 256 31.04 4.08 28.79
C ASP A 256 31.01 4.94 27.51
N PHE A 257 30.38 6.12 27.61
CA PHE A 257 30.30 7.10 26.53
C PHE A 257 31.05 8.40 26.87
N ALA A 258 31.94 8.38 27.87
CA ALA A 258 32.71 9.55 28.27
C ALA A 258 33.42 10.20 27.08
N GLY A 259 33.11 11.48 26.84
CA GLY A 259 33.72 12.28 25.78
C GLY A 259 33.18 12.01 24.37
N GLN A 260 32.21 11.11 24.20
CA GLN A 260 31.60 10.84 22.90
C GLN A 260 30.44 11.79 22.60
N SER A 261 30.33 12.16 21.33
CA SER A 261 29.27 13.00 20.80
C SER A 261 28.17 12.14 20.18
N VAL A 262 26.92 12.37 20.61
CA VAL A 262 25.78 11.57 20.21
C VAL A 262 24.67 12.49 19.69
N LEU A 263 24.24 12.25 18.45
CA LEU A 263 23.02 12.82 17.92
C LEU A 263 21.88 11.83 18.09
N ARG A 264 20.83 12.23 18.80
CA ARG A 264 19.59 11.47 18.88
C ARG A 264 18.54 12.14 18.01
N LEU A 265 18.11 11.43 16.96
CA LEU A 265 17.00 11.86 16.11
C LEU A 265 15.73 11.14 16.54
N ARG A 266 14.83 11.88 17.19
CA ARG A 266 13.63 11.31 17.80
C ARG A 266 12.34 11.77 17.12
N SER A 267 11.28 11.00 17.31
CA SER A 267 9.92 11.45 17.01
C SER A 267 9.41 12.41 18.09
N GLU A 268 8.32 13.11 17.79
CA GLU A 268 7.62 13.98 18.74
C GLU A 268 7.23 13.27 20.04
N LYS A 269 6.67 12.05 19.94
CA LYS A 269 6.16 11.26 21.08
C LYS A 269 7.25 10.49 21.83
N ALA A 270 8.51 10.51 21.37
CA ALA A 270 9.59 9.80 22.05
C ALA A 270 10.04 10.55 23.32
N GLY A 271 10.00 9.88 24.47
CA GLY A 271 10.37 10.45 25.76
C GLY A 271 11.88 10.72 25.94
N PRO A 272 12.30 11.31 27.06
CA PRO A 272 13.69 11.75 27.28
C PRO A 272 14.67 10.63 27.67
N LEU A 273 14.17 9.45 28.07
CA LEU A 273 14.93 8.35 28.69
C LEU A 273 16.31 8.07 28.07
N LEU A 274 16.38 7.88 26.76
CA LEU A 274 17.64 7.52 26.09
C LEU A 274 18.68 8.64 26.17
N ALA A 275 18.24 9.89 26.03
CA ALA A 275 19.13 11.05 26.13
C ALA A 275 19.65 11.22 27.57
N GLU A 276 18.80 10.99 28.57
CA GLU A 276 19.19 11.04 29.99
C GLU A 276 20.22 9.95 30.32
N VAL A 277 19.99 8.72 29.87
CA VAL A 277 20.93 7.60 30.09
C VAL A 277 22.27 7.84 29.42
N LEU A 278 22.29 8.29 28.17
CA LEU A 278 23.53 8.61 27.46
C LEU A 278 24.33 9.71 28.16
N ARG A 279 23.66 10.79 28.61
CA ARG A 279 24.30 11.86 29.39
C ARG A 279 24.86 11.36 30.71
N ALA A 280 24.13 10.48 31.41
CA ALA A 280 24.59 9.87 32.65
C ALA A 280 25.85 9.00 32.45
N GLN A 281 26.03 8.43 31.26
CA GLN A 281 27.23 7.67 30.86
C GLN A 281 28.34 8.55 30.25
N GLY A 282 28.25 9.88 30.41
CA GLY A 282 29.32 10.81 30.03
C GLY A 282 29.27 11.31 28.58
N ALA A 283 28.22 10.99 27.82
CA ALA A 283 28.06 11.45 26.45
C ALA A 283 27.61 12.93 26.35
N GLN A 284 28.06 13.62 25.31
CA GLN A 284 27.46 14.88 24.87
C GLN A 284 26.31 14.57 23.91
N VAL A 285 25.07 14.89 24.31
CA VAL A 285 23.87 14.46 23.58
C VAL A 285 23.08 15.65 23.04
N ASP A 286 23.05 15.76 21.72
CA ASP A 286 22.11 16.59 20.98
C ASP A 286 20.83 15.77 20.71
N ASP A 287 19.74 16.12 21.39
CA ASP A 287 18.45 15.42 21.28
C ASP A 287 17.48 16.24 20.42
N VAL A 288 17.40 15.88 19.13
CA VAL A 288 16.71 16.66 18.10
C VAL A 288 15.46 15.94 17.65
N GLN A 289 14.33 16.65 17.69
CA GLN A 289 13.11 16.17 17.05
C GLN A 289 13.29 16.23 15.53
N LEU A 290 13.19 15.07 14.88
CA LEU A 290 13.43 14.93 13.45
C LEU A 290 12.24 15.43 12.62
N TYR A 291 11.03 15.07 13.03
CA TYR A 291 9.78 15.41 12.34
C TYR A 291 8.64 15.65 13.33
N ALA A 292 7.62 16.38 12.86
CA ALA A 292 6.31 16.48 13.47
C ALA A 292 5.32 15.54 12.77
N ASN A 293 4.35 15.03 13.51
CA ASN A 293 3.26 14.24 12.94
C ASN A 293 2.08 15.15 12.61
N GLU A 294 1.75 15.28 11.33
CA GLU A 294 0.58 16.04 10.89
C GLU A 294 -0.55 15.08 10.48
N PRO A 295 -1.75 15.19 11.06
CA PRO A 295 -2.87 14.35 10.68
C PRO A 295 -3.33 14.67 9.26
N ILE A 296 -3.59 13.63 8.48
CA ILE A 296 -4.24 13.72 7.16
C ILE A 296 -5.71 13.34 7.33
N SER A 297 -6.60 14.22 6.87
CA SER A 297 -8.04 13.98 6.86
C SER A 297 -8.51 13.67 5.45
N TYR A 298 -9.35 12.66 5.31
CA TYR A 298 -10.02 12.29 4.07
C TYR A 298 -11.51 12.63 4.16
N PRO A 299 -12.13 13.23 3.13
CA PRO A 299 -13.57 13.50 3.14
C PRO A 299 -14.39 12.22 3.34
N HIS A 300 -13.94 11.13 2.71
CA HIS A 300 -14.55 9.82 2.81
C HIS A 300 -13.47 8.75 2.82
N LEU A 301 -13.61 7.76 3.72
CA LEU A 301 -12.80 6.55 3.69
C LEU A 301 -13.42 5.56 2.70
N PRO A 302 -12.60 4.81 1.94
CA PRO A 302 -13.11 3.77 1.05
C PRO A 302 -13.78 2.65 1.85
N VAL A 303 -14.60 1.82 1.22
CA VAL A 303 -15.09 0.59 1.85
C VAL A 303 -13.91 -0.35 2.06
N PHE A 304 -13.69 -0.82 3.29
CA PHE A 304 -12.64 -1.74 3.69
C PHE A 304 -13.19 -2.88 4.56
N ASP A 305 -12.47 -3.98 4.65
CA ASP A 305 -12.81 -5.18 5.44
C ASP A 305 -11.93 -5.27 6.70
N ALA A 306 -10.68 -4.82 6.59
CA ALA A 306 -9.72 -4.77 7.68
C ALA A 306 -8.99 -3.43 7.70
N VAL A 307 -8.41 -3.07 8.85
CA VAL A 307 -7.58 -1.88 9.01
C VAL A 307 -6.28 -2.23 9.72
N PHE A 308 -5.18 -1.69 9.21
CA PHE A 308 -3.87 -1.78 9.84
C PHE A 308 -3.46 -0.43 10.43
N PHE A 309 -3.30 -0.40 11.76
CA PHE A 309 -2.78 0.73 12.52
C PHE A 309 -1.31 0.54 12.86
N ALA A 310 -0.46 1.34 12.22
CA ALA A 310 0.99 1.30 12.44
C ALA A 310 1.47 2.23 13.57
N SER A 311 0.61 3.06 14.15
CA SER A 311 0.99 3.95 15.25
C SER A 311 -0.22 4.47 16.02
N ALA A 312 0.01 4.88 17.27
CA ALA A 312 -0.99 5.59 18.08
C ALA A 312 -1.54 6.84 17.39
N SER A 313 -0.69 7.63 16.73
CA SER A 313 -1.12 8.85 16.02
C SER A 313 -2.07 8.55 14.86
N ALA A 314 -1.88 7.42 14.16
CA ALA A 314 -2.81 7.00 13.11
C ALA A 314 -4.18 6.58 13.68
N VAL A 315 -4.22 5.97 14.87
CA VAL A 315 -5.46 5.65 15.58
C VAL A 315 -6.19 6.93 15.98
N GLU A 316 -5.48 7.89 16.58
CA GLU A 316 -6.03 9.19 16.98
C GLU A 316 -6.63 9.92 15.77
N ALA A 317 -5.89 9.99 14.66
CA ALA A 317 -6.35 10.62 13.42
C ALA A 317 -7.53 9.90 12.78
N PHE A 318 -7.60 8.57 12.85
CA PHE A 318 -8.75 7.79 12.41
C PHE A 318 -9.98 8.08 13.27
N ALA A 319 -9.82 8.01 14.59
CA ALA A 319 -10.91 8.22 15.54
C ALA A 319 -11.49 9.64 15.41
N ALA A 320 -10.65 10.64 15.15
CA ALA A 320 -11.08 12.02 14.94
C ALA A 320 -11.96 12.21 13.68
N GLN A 321 -11.72 11.44 12.61
CA GLN A 321 -12.43 11.64 11.33
C GLN A 321 -13.55 10.62 11.07
N ALA A 322 -13.41 9.37 11.52
CA ALA A 322 -14.35 8.29 11.25
C ALA A 322 -15.07 7.77 12.51
N GLY A 323 -14.50 8.03 13.70
CA GLY A 323 -14.99 7.49 14.96
C GLY A 323 -14.78 5.98 15.10
N GLY A 324 -14.91 5.46 16.34
CA GLY A 324 -14.74 4.03 16.63
C GLY A 324 -15.82 3.15 15.99
N ALA A 325 -17.02 3.69 15.76
CA ALA A 325 -18.13 2.95 15.13
C ALA A 325 -17.81 2.50 13.69
N ALA A 326 -16.91 3.19 12.98
CA ALA A 326 -16.46 2.80 11.65
C ALA A 326 -15.65 1.49 11.64
N LEU A 327 -15.20 1.01 12.81
CA LEU A 327 -14.51 -0.27 12.97
C LEU A 327 -15.48 -1.44 13.22
N ALA A 328 -16.79 -1.18 13.38
CA ALA A 328 -17.76 -2.23 13.61
C ALA A 328 -17.79 -3.24 12.45
N GLY A 329 -17.62 -4.53 12.78
CA GLY A 329 -17.59 -5.61 11.80
C GLY A 329 -16.33 -5.64 10.92
N LYS A 330 -15.28 -4.90 11.27
CA LYS A 330 -13.98 -4.89 10.58
C LYS A 330 -12.94 -5.63 11.40
N THR A 331 -11.93 -6.20 10.75
CA THR A 331 -10.77 -6.76 11.45
C THR A 331 -9.74 -5.66 11.71
N VAL A 332 -9.42 -5.42 12.97
CA VAL A 332 -8.50 -4.37 13.41
C VAL A 332 -7.17 -4.96 13.83
N VAL A 333 -6.09 -4.53 13.16
CA VAL A 333 -4.73 -4.97 13.45
C VAL A 333 -3.89 -3.80 13.92
N THR A 334 -3.22 -3.98 15.04
CA THR A 334 -2.24 -3.00 15.55
C THR A 334 -0.83 -3.55 15.45
N ILE A 335 0.13 -2.68 15.13
CA ILE A 335 1.54 -3.06 15.06
C ILE A 335 2.14 -3.42 16.42
N GLY A 336 1.50 -3.06 17.53
CA GLY A 336 2.03 -3.35 18.87
C GLY A 336 1.34 -2.60 20.00
N ASN A 337 1.80 -2.87 21.22
CA ASN A 337 1.15 -2.45 22.47
C ASN A 337 0.85 -0.94 22.60
N PRO A 338 1.74 -0.01 22.21
CA PRO A 338 1.43 1.43 22.29
C PRO A 338 0.24 1.82 21.41
N THR A 339 0.13 1.21 20.23
CA THR A 339 -0.98 1.44 19.31
C THR A 339 -2.27 0.79 19.82
N THR A 340 -2.17 -0.40 20.42
CA THR A 340 -3.29 -1.06 21.11
C THR A 340 -3.84 -0.22 22.26
N ALA A 341 -2.97 0.38 23.07
CA ALA A 341 -3.38 1.27 24.16
C ALA A 341 -4.10 2.52 23.64
N ALA A 342 -3.63 3.11 22.54
CA ALA A 342 -4.31 4.23 21.89
C ALA A 342 -5.70 3.84 21.38
N LEU A 343 -5.84 2.64 20.79
CA LEU A 343 -7.13 2.13 20.33
C LEU A 343 -8.11 1.92 21.49
N ALA A 344 -7.63 1.39 22.61
CA ALA A 344 -8.42 1.21 23.84
C ALA A 344 -8.91 2.55 24.42
N ALA A 345 -8.09 3.61 24.35
CA ALA A 345 -8.48 4.95 24.79
C ALA A 345 -9.67 5.52 23.98
N HIS A 346 -9.90 5.01 22.76
CA HIS A 346 -11.05 5.33 21.92
C HIS A 346 -12.17 4.28 21.99
N GLY A 347 -12.16 3.43 23.03
CA GLY A 347 -13.22 2.45 23.29
C GLY A 347 -13.24 1.27 22.33
N CYS A 348 -12.15 1.02 21.60
CA CYS A 348 -12.02 -0.05 20.63
C CYS A 348 -10.93 -1.04 21.07
N ALA A 349 -11.05 -2.30 20.66
CA ALA A 349 -10.01 -3.31 20.87
C ALA A 349 -9.53 -3.84 19.50
N PRO A 350 -8.24 -4.19 19.37
CA PRO A 350 -7.77 -4.85 18.17
C PRO A 350 -8.20 -6.32 18.18
N ASP A 351 -8.52 -6.87 17.00
CA ASP A 351 -8.64 -8.32 16.81
C ASP A 351 -7.28 -8.99 16.86
N VAL A 352 -6.25 -8.29 16.37
CA VAL A 352 -4.90 -8.83 16.22
C VAL A 352 -3.86 -7.80 16.67
N VAL A 353 -2.92 -8.24 17.50
CA VAL A 353 -1.71 -7.47 17.84
C VAL A 353 -0.51 -8.22 17.30
N ALA A 354 0.34 -7.53 16.53
CA ALA A 354 1.55 -8.12 16.00
C ALA A 354 2.50 -8.57 17.13
N ALA A 355 3.05 -9.78 17.04
CA ALA A 355 4.07 -10.26 17.98
C ALA A 355 5.37 -9.46 17.87
N GLU A 356 5.72 -9.08 16.64
CA GLU A 356 6.82 -8.18 16.32
C GLU A 356 6.28 -6.83 15.88
N SER A 357 6.85 -5.75 16.42
CA SER A 357 6.46 -4.37 16.08
C SER A 357 6.96 -3.93 14.69
N THR A 358 6.63 -4.70 13.66
CA THR A 358 7.03 -4.50 12.27
C THR A 358 5.81 -4.56 11.35
N VAL A 359 5.91 -3.94 10.17
CA VAL A 359 4.87 -4.03 9.14
C VAL A 359 4.66 -5.48 8.72
N ASP A 360 5.74 -6.25 8.54
CA ASP A 360 5.67 -7.65 8.14
C ASP A 360 4.95 -8.49 9.21
N GLY A 361 5.35 -8.34 10.48
CA GLY A 361 4.72 -9.05 11.59
C GLY A 361 3.24 -8.73 11.74
N ALA A 362 2.84 -7.49 11.53
CA ALA A 362 1.43 -7.08 11.60
C ALA A 362 0.59 -7.65 10.45
N ILE A 363 1.07 -7.54 9.20
CA ILE A 363 0.33 -8.05 8.04
C ILE A 363 0.31 -9.59 8.03
N GLU A 364 1.39 -10.25 8.48
CA GLU A 364 1.39 -11.70 8.71
C GLU A 364 0.36 -12.14 9.76
N ALA A 365 0.27 -11.41 10.87
CA ALA A 365 -0.70 -11.71 11.91
C ALA A 365 -2.14 -11.53 11.39
N LEU A 366 -2.41 -10.48 10.62
CA LEU A 366 -3.70 -10.29 9.93
C LEU A 366 -4.00 -11.46 8.99
N ALA A 367 -3.04 -11.87 8.17
CA ALA A 367 -3.18 -12.99 7.24
C ALA A 367 -3.52 -14.31 7.96
N ARG A 368 -2.87 -14.58 9.09
CA ARG A 368 -3.17 -15.76 9.93
C ARG A 368 -4.58 -15.71 10.51
N GLU A 369 -4.99 -14.55 11.02
CA GLU A 369 -6.34 -14.36 11.57
C GLU A 369 -7.42 -14.60 10.52
N MET A 370 -7.24 -14.07 9.31
CA MET A 370 -8.18 -14.25 8.20
C MET A 370 -8.31 -15.72 7.77
N LEU A 371 -7.20 -16.48 7.79
CA LEU A 371 -7.24 -17.91 7.54
C LEU A 371 -8.05 -18.66 8.60
N ASN A 372 -7.84 -18.33 9.88
CA ASN A 372 -8.53 -18.99 10.98
C ASN A 372 -10.05 -18.73 10.93
N ARG A 373 -10.48 -17.52 10.57
CA ARG A 373 -11.90 -17.17 10.41
C ARG A 373 -12.57 -17.85 9.22
N GLY A 374 -11.82 -18.10 8.15
CA GLY A 374 -12.32 -18.74 6.92
C GLY A 374 -12.36 -20.27 6.95
N MET A 375 -11.95 -20.91 8.06
CA MET A 375 -11.98 -22.37 8.26
C MET A 375 -13.22 -22.87 9.03
N VAL A 376 -14.12 -21.97 9.44
CA VAL A 376 -15.33 -22.28 10.21
C VAL A 376 -16.56 -22.37 9.31
#